data_AF-A0A1J4RIH0-F1
#
_entry.id   AF-A0A1J4RIH0-F1
#
_cell.length_a   1.000
_cell.length_b   1.000
_cell.length_c   1.000
_cell.angle_alpha   90.00
_cell.angle_beta   90.00
_cell.angle_gamma   90.00
#
_symmetry.space_group_name_H-M   'P 1'
#
loop_
_entity.id
_entity.type
_entity.pdbx_description
1 polymer ?
#
loop_
_entity_poly.entity_id
_entity_poly.type
_entity_poly.pdbx_seq_one_letter_code
_entity_poly.pdbx_strand_id
1 'polypeptide(L)' 'MQKYQVTEALLKKTLEKPNMVVGGYGNRKIYHKKLDGYVLRVITEEEKSIRVVVTVYIARSGRYGI' A
#
# COMPACT_ATOMS: atom_id res chain seq x y z
N MET A 1 7.24 -12.64 1.12
CA MET A 1 7.17 -11.82 -0.11
C MET A 1 7.04 -12.62 -1.41
N GLN A 2 7.05 -13.96 -1.42
CA GLN A 2 7.06 -14.74 -2.68
C GLN A 2 5.71 -14.93 -3.39
N LYS A 3 4.57 -14.73 -2.71
CA LYS A 3 3.25 -15.14 -3.28
C LYS A 3 2.65 -14.16 -4.31
N TYR A 4 3.19 -12.94 -4.45
CA TYR A 4 2.57 -11.87 -5.25
C TYR A 4 3.54 -11.04 -6.12
N GLN A 5 4.82 -11.42 -6.23
CA GLN A 5 5.83 -10.72 -7.04
C GLN A 5 5.80 -9.18 -6.90
N VAL A 6 5.57 -8.65 -5.70
CA VAL A 6 5.58 -7.19 -5.50
C VAL A 6 7.03 -6.73 -5.60
N THR A 7 7.35 -6.03 -6.68
CA THR A 7 8.68 -5.46 -6.91
C THR A 7 8.87 -4.18 -6.12
N GLU A 8 10.13 -3.84 -5.81
CA GLU A 8 10.47 -2.58 -5.17
C GLU A 8 10.03 -1.37 -6.00
N ALA A 9 10.12 -1.48 -7.34
CA ALA A 9 9.64 -0.44 -8.25
C ALA A 9 8.13 -0.21 -8.13
N LEU A 10 7.33 -1.30 -8.01
CA LEU A 10 5.88 -1.19 -7.81
C LEU A 10 5.55 -0.60 -6.43
N LEU A 11 6.31 -0.97 -5.40
CA LEU A 11 6.19 -0.39 -4.06
C LEU A 11 6.46 1.12 -4.07
N LYS A 12 7.60 1.56 -4.65
CA LYS A 12 7.95 2.99 -4.79
C LYS A 12 6.88 3.75 -5.57
N LYS A 13 6.46 3.24 -6.73
CA LYS A 13 5.37 3.83 -7.52
C LYS A 13 4.07 3.96 -6.73
N THR A 14 3.77 3.02 -5.84
CA THR A 14 2.58 3.05 -5.00
C THR A 14 2.67 4.13 -3.92
N LEU A 15 3.85 4.33 -3.33
CA LEU A 15 4.09 5.37 -2.34
C LEU A 15 4.12 6.78 -2.96
N GLU A 16 4.66 6.91 -4.18
CA GLU A 16 4.77 8.19 -4.90
C GLU A 16 3.45 8.60 -5.57
N LYS A 17 2.76 7.65 -6.21
CA LYS A 17 1.54 7.88 -7.00
C LYS A 17 0.46 6.86 -6.64
N PRO A 18 -0.04 6.88 -5.38
CA PRO A 18 -1.16 6.03 -4.99
C PRO A 18 -2.43 6.40 -5.75
N ASN A 19 -3.32 5.44 -5.93
CA ASN A 19 -4.69 5.71 -6.36
C ASN A 19 -5.54 6.28 -5.22
N MET A 20 -5.27 5.82 -3.99
CA MET A 20 -5.93 6.32 -2.79
C MET A 20 -4.98 6.22 -1.60
N VAL A 21 -5.08 7.16 -0.67
CA VAL A 21 -4.41 7.10 0.63
C VAL A 21 -5.48 7.17 1.70
N VAL A 22 -5.48 6.20 2.61
CA VAL A 22 -6.40 6.19 3.75
C VAL A 22 -5.63 6.20 5.06
N GLY A 23 -6.22 6.83 6.08
CA GLY A 23 -5.75 6.71 7.45
C GLY A 23 -5.94 5.28 7.96
N GLY A 24 -4.93 4.75 8.64
CA GLY A 24 -5.03 3.54 9.44
C GLY A 24 -5.24 3.87 10.92
N TYR A 25 -5.26 2.84 11.75
CA TYR A 25 -5.24 3.03 13.20
C TYR A 25 -3.89 3.58 13.66
N GLY A 26 -3.90 4.61 14.52
CA GLY A 26 -2.68 5.29 15.00
C GLY A 26 -2.03 6.15 13.91
N ASN A 27 -0.69 6.22 13.88
CA ASN A 27 0.09 6.97 12.88
C ASN A 27 0.30 6.20 11.56
N ARG A 28 -0.61 5.27 11.24
CA ARG A 28 -0.54 4.48 10.01
C ARG A 28 -1.18 5.20 8.84
N LYS A 29 -0.52 5.16 7.69
CA LYS A 29 -1.10 5.52 6.39
C LYS A 29 -1.13 4.28 5.52
N ILE A 30 -2.19 4.13 4.72
CA ILE A 30 -2.33 3.00 3.82
C ILE A 30 -2.48 3.53 2.41
N TYR A 31 -1.49 3.23 1.59
CA TYR A 31 -1.41 3.60 0.19
C TYR A 31 -1.98 2.45 -0.63
N HIS A 32 -2.96 2.77 -1.47
CA HIS A 32 -3.62 1.82 -2.35
C HIS A 32 -3.22 2.08 -3.79
N LYS A 33 -2.85 1.02 -4.49
CA LYS A 33 -2.67 1.02 -5.94
C LYS A 33 -3.63 0.02 -6.56
N LYS A 34 -4.44 0.46 -7.52
CA LYS A 34 -5.26 -0.46 -8.30
C LYS A 34 -4.34 -1.32 -9.17
N LEU A 35 -4.61 -2.62 -9.14
CA LEU A 35 -4.09 -3.64 -10.03
C LEU A 35 -5.32 -4.28 -10.71
N ASP A 36 -5.16 -4.93 -11.85
CA ASP A 36 -6.31 -5.48 -12.58
C ASP A 36 -7.09 -6.50 -11.72
N GLY A 37 -8.29 -6.13 -11.25
CA GLY A 37 -9.11 -6.90 -10.30
C GLY A 37 -8.62 -6.94 -8.85
N TYR A 38 -7.52 -6.26 -8.52
CA TYR A 38 -6.89 -6.27 -7.21
C TYR A 38 -6.47 -4.87 -6.74
N VAL A 39 -6.07 -4.77 -5.47
CA VAL A 39 -5.49 -3.57 -4.88
C VAL A 39 -4.24 -3.99 -4.12
N LEU A 40 -3.12 -3.38 -4.48
CA LEU A 40 -1.91 -3.41 -3.66
C LEU A 40 -2.09 -2.42 -2.52
N ARG A 41 -1.96 -2.92 -1.29
CA ARG A 41 -2.00 -2.12 -0.06
C ARG A 41 -0.60 -2.06 0.53
N VAL A 42 -0.12 -0.84 0.74
CA VAL A 42 1.16 -0.54 1.38
C VAL A 42 0.86 0.25 2.64
N ILE A 43 1.06 -0.39 3.79
CA ILE A 43 0.86 0.21 5.11
C ILE A 43 2.19 0.77 5.56
N THR A 44 2.21 2.05 5.90
CA THR A 44 3.37 2.73 6.45
C THR A 44 3.08 3.31 7.81
N GLU A 45 4.09 3.38 8.65
CA GLU A 45 4.11 4.20 9.86
C GLU A 45 5.07 5.36 9.66
N GLU A 46 4.69 6.54 10.15
CA GLU A 46 5.58 7.71 10.17
C GLU A 46 6.09 7.90 11.61
N GLU A 47 7.40 7.71 11.80
CA GLU A 47 8.10 7.95 13.06
C GLU A 47 9.28 8.90 12.84
N LYS A 48 9.33 10.00 13.60
CA LYS A 48 10.49 10.94 13.61
C LYS A 48 10.98 11.34 12.20
N SER A 49 10.04 11.64 11.31
CA SER A 49 10.28 12.01 9.90
C SER A 49 10.75 10.88 8.97
N ILE A 50 10.81 9.64 9.45
CA ILE A 50 11.10 8.45 8.65
C ILE A 50 9.78 7.73 8.37
N ARG A 51 9.54 7.41 7.10
CA ARG A 51 8.42 6.57 6.67
C ARG A 51 8.88 5.13 6.55
N VAL A 52 8.35 4.25 7.40
CA VAL A 52 8.67 2.82 7.41
C VAL A 52 7.51 2.03 6.81
N VAL A 53 7.81 1.16 5.84
CA VAL A 53 6.82 0.23 5.28
C VAL A 53 6.70 -0.97 6.23
N VAL A 54 5.54 -1.14 6.86
CA VAL A 54 5.29 -2.20 7.84
C VAL A 54 4.71 -3.44 7.18
N THR A 55 3.76 -3.23 6.25
CA THR A 55 3.04 -4.33 5.62
C THR A 55 2.76 -4.03 4.17
N VAL A 56 2.98 -5.02 3.30
CA VAL A 56 2.61 -4.97 1.88
C VAL A 56 1.84 -6.23 1.53
N TYR A 57 0.65 -6.08 0.96
CA TYR A 57 -0.16 -7.21 0.50
C TYR A 57 -1.14 -6.83 -0.61
N ILE A 58 -1.55 -7.82 -1.38
CA ILE A 58 -2.57 -7.69 -2.43
C ILE A 58 -3.91 -8.20 -1.90
N ALA A 59 -4.99 -7.51 -2.23
CA ALA A 59 -6.36 -7.93 -1.94
C ALA A 59 -7.29 -7.68 -3.13
N ARG A 60 -8.44 -8.34 -3.20
CA ARG A 60 -9.44 -8.10 -4.26
C ARG A 60 -10.03 -6.69 -4.14
N SER A 61 -10.18 -5.99 -5.26
CA SER A 61 -10.67 -4.60 -5.34
C SER A 61 -12.07 -4.42 -4.75
N GLY A 62 -12.97 -5.40 -4.92
CA GLY A 62 -14.35 -5.34 -4.45
C GLY A 62 -14.52 -5.13 -2.94
N ARG A 63 -13.49 -5.38 -2.11
CA ARG A 63 -13.53 -5.10 -0.66
C ARG A 63 -13.23 -3.65 -0.30
N TYR A 64 -12.63 -2.87 -1.20
CA TYR A 64 -12.10 -1.53 -0.89
C TYR A 64 -12.66 -0.41 -1.75
N GLY A 65 -13.54 -0.72 -2.71
CA GLY A 65 -14.25 0.30 -3.50
C GLY A 65 -13.34 1.12 -4.43
N ILE A 66 -12.16 0.58 -4.75
CA ILE A 66 -11.15 1.17 -5.63
C ILE A 66 -11.00 0.24 -6.81
#